data_AF-A0A2E9H408-F1
#
_entry.id   AF-A0A2E9H408-F1
#
_cell.length_a   1.000
_cell.length_b   1.000
_cell.length_c   1.000
_cell.angle_alpha   90.00
_cell.angle_beta   90.00
_cell.angle_gamma   90.00
#
_symmetry.space_group_name_H-M   'P 1'
#
loop_
_entity.id
_entity.type
_entity.pdbx_description
1 polymer ?
#
loop_
_entity_poly.entity_id
_entity_poly.type
_entity_poly.pdbx_seq_one_letter_code
_entity_poly.pdbx_strand_id
1 'polypeptide(L)'
;MRFGQSCLMFNGLATALFVVFCLVAVSAKAQQLVFERSQLPDSDDTNFSYTWQPSNSQPRTLQFEVNQTEFLAPFKRFRNYNKKRANRELFQQLNRYIRQQNWRGVEVSLAPREQQLSINVREARDSQQQQRYRQQAERLRQYYRQRWQDYLQSNYYRHLTLPSGEQGIIPDAVAIARQQEPLFNPLVNAIGETLRDNSRRGYTDFIAQFIQAIPYNALDDGIHNRGDGFLPPNQVIFYNQGDCDSKASLMSSLLRPIIPSAKMAIVYLPGHALFAIAMAPQPDDSIITVEGTKMVLVEVAGPAQMPAGQIASQSQFYIDNGQYRTAAIN
;
A
#
# COMPACT_ATOMS: atom_id res chain seq x y z
N MET A 1 -52.54 71.42 44.63
CA MET A 1 -51.17 71.83 44.26
C MET A 1 -50.53 70.70 43.47
N ARG A 2 -50.08 71.03 42.25
CA ARG A 2 -49.10 70.35 41.36
C ARG A 2 -49.24 68.83 41.07
N PHE A 3 -49.62 68.56 39.81
CA PHE A 3 -49.09 67.60 38.80
C PHE A 3 -48.67 66.18 39.25
N GLY A 4 -49.05 65.07 38.61
CA GLY A 4 -49.72 64.84 37.33
C GLY A 4 -49.92 63.33 37.11
N GLN A 5 -50.90 62.97 36.28
CA GLN A 5 -51.30 61.60 35.94
C GLN A 5 -50.41 60.99 34.83
N SER A 6 -50.18 59.68 34.97
CA SER A 6 -50.16 58.60 33.97
C SER A 6 -49.55 58.83 32.58
N CYS A 7 -48.56 58.01 32.20
CA CYS A 7 -48.61 57.25 30.95
C CYS A 7 -47.57 56.11 30.90
N LEU A 8 -48.04 54.91 30.54
CA LEU A 8 -47.24 53.76 30.14
C LEU A 8 -46.37 54.08 28.91
N MET A 9 -45.14 53.57 28.86
CA MET A 9 -44.45 53.20 27.61
C MET A 9 -43.52 52.01 27.87
N PHE A 10 -43.80 50.94 27.13
CA PHE A 10 -43.01 49.75 26.90
C PHE A 10 -41.85 50.06 25.92
N ASN A 11 -40.96 49.09 25.70
CA ASN A 11 -39.81 49.03 24.78
C ASN A 11 -38.48 49.33 25.49
N GLY A 12 -37.44 48.50 25.44
CA GLY A 12 -37.17 47.35 24.58
C GLY A 12 -35.65 47.27 24.49
N LEU A 13 -35.02 46.63 25.48
CA LEU A 13 -33.57 46.39 25.47
C LEU A 13 -33.34 45.07 24.74
N ALA A 14 -33.19 45.17 23.42
CA ALA A 14 -32.74 44.08 22.57
C ALA A 14 -31.23 43.89 22.76
N THR A 15 -30.84 42.95 23.61
CA THR A 15 -29.50 42.36 23.65
C THR A 15 -29.30 41.54 22.38
N ALA A 16 -28.60 42.11 21.39
CA ALA A 16 -28.16 41.37 20.21
C ALA A 16 -26.95 40.49 20.59
N LEU A 17 -27.22 39.26 21.06
CA LEU A 17 -26.21 38.22 21.22
C LEU A 17 -25.97 37.60 19.84
N PHE A 18 -24.94 38.06 19.13
CA PHE A 18 -24.53 37.48 17.86
C PHE A 18 -23.80 36.15 18.15
N VAL A 19 -24.56 35.06 18.25
CA VAL A 19 -23.99 33.70 18.27
C VAL A 19 -23.56 33.39 16.85
N VAL A 20 -22.27 33.62 16.55
CA VAL A 20 -21.64 33.08 15.35
C VAL A 20 -21.57 31.57 15.54
N PHE A 21 -22.53 30.86 14.98
CA PHE A 21 -22.49 29.41 14.85
C PHE A 21 -21.44 29.09 13.78
N CYS A 22 -20.17 28.97 14.20
CA CYS A 22 -19.16 28.35 13.38
C CYS A 22 -19.59 26.89 13.15
N LEU A 23 -20.26 26.64 12.03
CA LEU A 23 -20.36 25.32 11.41
C LEU A 23 -18.94 24.88 11.03
N VAL A 24 -18.18 24.44 12.02
CA VAL A 24 -17.03 23.58 11.76
C VAL A 24 -17.64 22.31 11.19
N ALA A 25 -17.53 22.13 9.88
CA ALA A 25 -17.78 20.85 9.25
C ALA A 25 -16.82 19.86 9.90
N VAL A 26 -17.29 19.14 10.92
CA VAL A 26 -16.58 18.01 11.48
C VAL A 26 -16.59 16.99 10.36
N SER A 27 -15.52 16.95 9.58
CA SER A 27 -15.26 15.81 8.71
C SER A 27 -15.27 14.60 9.63
N ALA A 28 -16.31 13.77 9.53
CA ALA A 28 -16.44 12.55 10.30
C ALA A 28 -15.27 11.63 9.92
N LYS A 29 -14.16 11.78 10.64
CA LYS A 29 -13.00 10.91 10.49
C LYS A 29 -13.45 9.53 10.88
N ALA A 30 -13.28 8.57 9.98
CA ALA A 30 -13.31 7.21 10.40
C ALA A 30 -12.14 6.96 11.32
N GLN A 31 -12.45 6.58 12.54
CA GLN A 31 -11.47 6.30 13.55
C GLN A 31 -11.71 4.87 14.01
N GLN A 32 -10.64 4.08 14.03
CA GLN A 32 -10.66 2.86 14.82
C GLN A 32 -10.95 3.25 16.27
N LEU A 33 -12.00 2.67 16.82
CA LEU A 33 -12.43 2.92 18.19
C LEU A 33 -11.63 2.08 19.17
N VAL A 34 -11.47 0.79 18.84
CA VAL A 34 -10.78 -0.18 19.71
C VAL A 34 -10.00 -1.16 18.84
N PHE A 35 -8.77 -1.45 19.27
CA PHE A 35 -7.99 -2.59 18.82
C PHE A 35 -7.50 -3.35 20.04
N GLU A 36 -7.91 -4.61 20.15
CA GLU A 36 -7.45 -5.52 21.18
C GLU A 36 -6.82 -6.75 20.54
N ARG A 37 -5.73 -7.19 21.15
CA ARG A 37 -5.03 -8.42 20.81
C ARG A 37 -4.64 -9.13 22.09
N SER A 38 -5.11 -10.37 22.26
CA SER A 38 -4.81 -11.18 23.44
C SER A 38 -4.44 -12.59 23.04
N GLN A 39 -3.39 -13.12 23.66
CA GLN A 39 -3.02 -14.53 23.51
C GLN A 39 -3.90 -15.36 24.47
N LEU A 40 -4.45 -16.47 23.97
CA LEU A 40 -5.24 -17.38 24.78
C LEU A 40 -4.35 -18.15 25.78
N PRO A 41 -4.82 -18.38 27.02
CA PRO A 41 -4.06 -19.16 28.00
C PRO A 41 -3.68 -20.54 27.47
N ASP A 42 -2.46 -20.98 27.75
CA ASP A 42 -1.94 -22.31 27.42
C ASP A 42 -2.01 -22.71 25.92
N SER A 43 -2.09 -21.72 25.01
CA SER A 43 -2.04 -21.93 23.56
C SER A 43 -1.19 -20.86 22.85
N ASP A 44 -0.80 -21.14 21.61
CA ASP A 44 -0.17 -20.14 20.74
C ASP A 44 -1.21 -19.35 19.93
N ASP A 45 -2.48 -19.46 20.28
CA ASP A 45 -3.58 -18.82 19.57
C ASP A 45 -3.77 -17.39 20.09
N THR A 46 -3.96 -16.47 19.15
CA THR A 46 -4.16 -15.04 19.40
C THR A 46 -5.50 -14.61 18.87
N ASN A 47 -6.31 -14.03 19.75
CA ASN A 47 -7.57 -13.40 19.40
C ASN A 47 -7.34 -11.93 19.05
N PHE A 48 -7.97 -11.50 17.96
CA PHE A 48 -7.99 -10.13 17.49
C PHE A 48 -9.41 -9.58 17.58
N SER A 49 -9.55 -8.36 18.10
CA SER A 49 -10.83 -7.63 18.12
C SER A 49 -10.62 -6.22 17.57
N TYR A 50 -11.28 -5.93 16.46
CA TYR A 50 -11.25 -4.64 15.79
C TYR A 50 -12.62 -4.00 15.86
N THR A 51 -12.71 -2.80 16.44
CA THR A 51 -13.93 -2.00 16.42
C THR A 51 -13.68 -0.67 15.74
N TRP A 52 -14.50 -0.33 14.74
CA TRP A 52 -14.44 0.94 14.03
C TRP A 52 -15.84 1.48 13.77
N GLN A 53 -15.94 2.77 13.53
CA GLN A 53 -17.21 3.40 13.16
C GLN A 53 -17.18 3.82 11.69
N PRO A 54 -18.01 3.21 10.84
CA PRO A 54 -18.20 3.72 9.49
C PRO A 54 -18.91 5.07 9.49
N SER A 55 -18.58 5.94 8.53
CA SER A 55 -19.20 7.26 8.41
C SER A 55 -20.73 7.15 8.44
N ASN A 56 -21.36 7.86 9.38
CA ASN A 56 -22.81 7.88 9.59
C ASN A 56 -23.47 6.51 9.86
N SER A 57 -22.71 5.54 10.37
CA SER A 57 -23.20 4.19 10.69
C SER A 57 -22.93 3.81 12.15
N GLN A 58 -23.58 2.72 12.60
CA GLN A 58 -23.27 2.09 13.88
C GLN A 58 -21.85 1.51 13.87
N PRO A 59 -21.16 1.49 15.02
CA PRO A 59 -19.89 0.79 15.17
C PRO A 59 -20.00 -0.66 14.70
N ARG A 60 -18.94 -1.12 14.02
CA ARG A 60 -18.77 -2.51 13.60
C ARG A 60 -17.63 -3.11 14.38
N THR A 61 -17.79 -4.38 14.74
CA THR A 61 -16.77 -5.17 15.41
C THR A 61 -16.46 -6.41 14.57
N LEU A 62 -15.18 -6.74 14.46
CA LEU A 62 -14.68 -7.91 13.77
C LEU A 62 -13.74 -8.65 14.72
N GLN A 63 -14.02 -9.93 14.94
CA GLN A 63 -13.26 -10.80 15.82
C GLN A 63 -12.84 -12.06 15.09
N PHE A 64 -11.60 -12.48 15.29
CA PHE A 64 -11.06 -13.69 14.70
C PHE A 64 -9.84 -14.16 15.47
N GLU A 65 -9.55 -15.44 15.33
CA GLU A 65 -8.45 -16.11 16.02
C GLU A 65 -7.49 -16.71 14.99
N VAL A 66 -6.19 -16.67 15.30
CA VAL A 66 -5.14 -17.30 14.50
C VAL A 66 -4.09 -17.91 15.41
N ASN A 67 -3.43 -18.97 14.95
CA ASN A 67 -2.19 -19.42 15.55
C ASN A 67 -1.07 -18.38 15.29
N GLN A 68 -0.49 -17.80 16.33
CA GLN A 68 0.41 -16.65 16.20
C GLN A 68 1.71 -17.01 15.48
N THR A 69 2.33 -18.15 15.80
CA THR A 69 3.58 -18.57 15.16
C THR A 69 3.37 -18.81 13.68
N GLU A 70 2.30 -19.51 13.29
CA GLU A 70 1.96 -19.73 11.90
C GLU A 70 1.60 -18.43 11.18
N PHE A 71 0.81 -17.56 11.82
CA PHE A 71 0.39 -16.28 11.25
C PHE A 71 1.57 -15.34 10.99
N LEU A 72 2.57 -15.31 11.88
CA LEU A 72 3.75 -14.44 11.76
C LEU A 72 4.95 -15.08 11.04
N ALA A 73 4.93 -16.40 10.78
CA ALA A 73 6.05 -17.08 10.13
C ALA A 73 6.30 -16.54 8.70
N PRO A 74 5.28 -16.37 7.83
CA PRO A 74 5.46 -15.77 6.51
C PRO A 74 5.99 -14.35 6.61
N PHE A 75 7.01 -14.05 5.80
CA PHE A 75 7.64 -12.73 5.72
C PHE A 75 8.24 -12.21 7.04
N LYS A 76 8.47 -13.06 8.05
CA LYS A 76 9.17 -12.69 9.30
C LYS A 76 10.52 -12.01 9.08
N ARG A 77 11.20 -12.35 7.98
CA ARG A 77 12.51 -11.78 7.60
C ARG A 77 12.42 -10.82 6.41
N PHE A 78 11.21 -10.43 5.99
CA PHE A 78 11.04 -9.43 4.97
C PHE A 78 11.70 -8.12 5.40
N ARG A 79 12.29 -7.43 4.44
CA ARG A 79 12.96 -6.15 4.66
C ARG A 79 12.59 -5.24 3.51
N ASN A 80 12.41 -3.97 3.79
CA ASN A 80 12.22 -2.99 2.72
C ASN A 80 13.48 -2.85 1.88
N TYR A 81 13.30 -2.41 0.64
CA TYR A 81 14.38 -2.34 -0.33
C TYR A 81 15.51 -1.44 0.20
N ASN A 82 16.75 -1.86 -0.01
CA ASN A 82 17.89 -1.06 0.40
C ASN A 82 19.00 -1.15 -0.63
N LYS A 83 19.27 -0.02 -1.29
CA LYS A 83 20.25 0.08 -2.37
C LYS A 83 21.66 -0.36 -1.93
N LYS A 84 22.08 -0.02 -0.69
CA LYS A 84 23.41 -0.43 -0.15
C LYS A 84 23.52 -1.94 -0.10
N ARG A 85 22.51 -2.58 0.50
CA ARG A 85 22.45 -4.04 0.67
C ARG A 85 22.46 -4.73 -0.69
N ALA A 86 21.56 -4.33 -1.58
CA ALA A 86 21.45 -4.85 -2.92
C ALA A 86 22.76 -4.77 -3.71
N ASN A 87 23.39 -3.59 -3.76
CA ASN A 87 24.61 -3.41 -4.54
C ASN A 87 25.81 -4.14 -3.93
N ARG A 88 25.88 -4.28 -2.59
CA ARG A 88 26.89 -5.10 -1.93
C ARG A 88 26.76 -6.57 -2.31
N GLU A 89 25.54 -7.12 -2.28
CA GLU A 89 25.29 -8.51 -2.65
C GLU A 89 25.61 -8.78 -4.12
N LEU A 90 25.15 -7.91 -5.02
CA LEU A 90 25.43 -8.01 -6.45
C LEU A 90 26.93 -7.89 -6.73
N PHE A 91 27.63 -6.95 -6.10
CA PHE A 91 29.08 -6.81 -6.21
C PHE A 91 29.82 -8.13 -5.89
N GLN A 92 29.41 -8.82 -4.82
CA GLN A 92 29.98 -10.12 -4.47
C GLN A 92 29.65 -11.21 -5.50
N GLN A 93 28.43 -11.21 -6.06
CA GLN A 93 28.03 -12.16 -7.11
C GLN A 93 28.84 -11.94 -8.40
N LEU A 94 29.02 -10.69 -8.83
CA LEU A 94 29.78 -10.37 -10.05
C LEU A 94 31.26 -10.73 -9.90
N ASN A 95 31.89 -10.39 -8.77
CA ASN A 95 33.30 -10.75 -8.52
C ASN A 95 33.52 -12.26 -8.43
N ARG A 96 32.54 -13.03 -7.90
CA ARG A 96 32.59 -14.50 -7.96
C ARG A 96 32.54 -14.99 -9.40
N TYR A 97 31.63 -14.44 -10.21
CA TYR A 97 31.49 -14.83 -11.61
C TYR A 97 32.75 -14.53 -12.44
N ILE A 98 33.35 -13.33 -12.30
CA ILE A 98 34.62 -12.97 -12.96
C ILE A 98 35.73 -13.97 -12.65
N ARG A 99 35.88 -14.33 -11.36
CA ARG A 99 36.89 -15.31 -10.93
C ARG A 99 36.64 -16.69 -11.50
N GLN A 100 35.40 -17.19 -11.48
CA GLN A 100 35.03 -18.49 -12.04
C GLN A 100 35.32 -18.58 -13.54
N GLN A 101 35.13 -17.48 -14.27
CA GLN A 101 35.40 -17.42 -15.71
C GLN A 101 36.87 -17.11 -16.06
N ASN A 102 37.74 -16.92 -15.05
CA ASN A 102 39.13 -16.50 -15.22
C ASN A 102 39.30 -15.22 -16.08
N TRP A 103 38.35 -14.29 -16.00
CA TRP A 103 38.41 -13.06 -16.78
C TRP A 103 39.39 -12.06 -16.17
N ARG A 104 40.28 -11.53 -17.01
CA ARG A 104 41.32 -10.56 -16.62
C ARG A 104 41.07 -9.15 -17.19
N GLY A 105 40.16 -9.01 -18.14
CA GLY A 105 39.89 -7.77 -18.87
C GLY A 105 38.82 -6.89 -18.28
N VAL A 106 38.16 -7.35 -17.21
CA VAL A 106 37.03 -6.66 -16.60
C VAL A 106 37.17 -6.66 -15.09
N GLU A 107 36.63 -5.62 -14.47
CA GLU A 107 36.55 -5.48 -13.03
C GLU A 107 35.27 -4.76 -12.65
N VAL A 108 34.86 -4.96 -11.40
CA VAL A 108 33.68 -4.30 -10.84
C VAL A 108 34.15 -3.42 -9.71
N SER A 109 33.68 -2.18 -9.68
CA SER A 109 33.87 -1.27 -8.56
C SER A 109 32.53 -0.96 -7.88
N LEU A 110 32.59 -0.67 -6.58
CA LEU A 110 31.47 -0.20 -5.78
C LEU A 110 31.92 1.07 -5.06
N ALA A 111 31.41 2.22 -5.50
CA ALA A 111 31.79 3.50 -4.92
C ALA A 111 31.29 3.61 -3.46
N PRO A 112 32.16 3.91 -2.46
CA PRO A 112 31.76 3.94 -1.05
C PRO A 112 30.68 4.99 -0.72
N ARG A 113 30.67 6.12 -1.43
CA ARG A 113 29.78 7.26 -1.16
C ARG A 113 28.48 7.24 -1.97
N GLU A 114 28.52 6.74 -3.20
CA GLU A 114 27.33 6.73 -4.09
C GLU A 114 26.71 5.34 -4.30
N GLN A 115 27.28 4.30 -3.68
CA GLN A 115 26.83 2.89 -3.81
C GLN A 115 26.65 2.46 -5.25
N GLN A 116 27.27 3.14 -6.20
CA GLN A 116 27.11 2.87 -7.61
C GLN A 116 27.99 1.68 -7.96
N LEU A 117 27.36 0.67 -8.54
CA LEU A 117 28.05 -0.49 -9.08
C LEU A 117 28.44 -0.16 -10.53
N SER A 118 29.73 -0.28 -10.84
CA SER A 118 30.27 0.02 -12.16
C SER A 118 31.08 -1.16 -12.68
N ILE A 119 30.87 -1.50 -13.95
CA ILE A 119 31.65 -2.52 -14.68
C ILE A 119 32.66 -1.79 -15.55
N ASN A 120 33.94 -1.94 -15.23
CA ASN A 120 35.04 -1.30 -15.96
C ASN A 120 35.74 -2.31 -16.85
N VAL A 121 36.16 -1.84 -18.03
CA VAL A 121 36.94 -2.62 -18.99
C VAL A 121 38.37 -2.13 -18.91
N ARG A 122 39.32 -3.05 -18.73
CA ARG A 122 40.73 -2.70 -18.71
C ARG A 122 41.21 -2.32 -20.11
N GLU A 123 42.25 -1.52 -20.17
CA GLU A 123 42.94 -1.21 -21.42
C GLU A 123 43.92 -2.34 -21.76
N ALA A 124 43.86 -2.80 -23.01
CA ALA A 124 44.75 -3.79 -23.59
C ALA A 124 45.74 -3.11 -24.54
N ARG A 125 46.89 -3.76 -24.76
CA ARG A 125 47.95 -3.25 -25.65
C ARG A 125 47.61 -3.38 -27.13
N ASP A 126 46.77 -4.34 -27.49
CA ASP A 126 46.37 -4.63 -28.86
C ASP A 126 44.85 -4.64 -29.03
N SER A 127 44.40 -4.37 -30.26
CA SER A 127 42.98 -4.23 -30.59
C SER A 127 42.20 -5.54 -30.45
N GLN A 128 42.84 -6.69 -30.68
CA GLN A 128 42.18 -7.99 -30.59
C GLN A 128 41.91 -8.36 -29.12
N GLN A 129 42.86 -8.13 -28.23
CA GLN A 129 42.70 -8.29 -26.79
C GLN A 129 41.70 -7.28 -26.24
N GLN A 130 41.72 -6.02 -26.71
CA GLN A 130 40.71 -5.04 -26.33
C GLN A 130 39.30 -5.52 -26.69
N GLN A 131 39.13 -6.11 -27.88
CA GLN A 131 37.85 -6.66 -28.30
C GLN A 131 37.40 -7.83 -27.43
N ARG A 132 38.34 -8.72 -27.02
CA ARG A 132 38.04 -9.79 -26.06
C ARG A 132 37.59 -9.24 -24.69
N TYR A 133 38.22 -8.18 -24.20
CA TYR A 133 37.84 -7.54 -22.93
C TYR A 133 36.45 -6.91 -23.02
N ARG A 134 36.13 -6.26 -24.14
CA ARG A 134 34.78 -5.73 -24.42
C ARG A 134 33.72 -6.84 -24.43
N GLN A 135 34.03 -8.00 -25.02
CA GLN A 135 33.13 -9.17 -25.02
C GLN A 135 32.90 -9.72 -23.59
N GLN A 136 33.95 -9.79 -22.76
CA GLN A 136 33.82 -10.16 -21.35
C GLN A 136 32.91 -9.18 -20.61
N ALA A 137 33.06 -7.88 -20.86
CA ALA A 137 32.26 -6.84 -20.23
C ALA A 137 30.78 -6.97 -20.58
N GLU A 138 30.45 -7.26 -21.85
CA GLU A 138 29.06 -7.42 -22.25
C GLU A 138 28.43 -8.66 -21.62
N ARG A 139 29.16 -9.79 -21.57
CA ARG A 139 28.69 -10.98 -20.85
C ARG A 139 28.48 -10.71 -19.37
N LEU A 140 29.37 -9.95 -18.74
CA LEU A 140 29.23 -9.55 -17.34
C LEU A 140 28.01 -8.64 -17.11
N ARG A 141 27.72 -7.72 -18.05
CA ARG A 141 26.52 -6.86 -17.99
C ARG A 141 25.23 -7.67 -18.15
N GLN A 142 25.21 -8.65 -19.06
CA GLN A 142 24.09 -9.58 -19.20
C GLN A 142 23.87 -10.36 -17.91
N TYR A 143 24.93 -10.92 -17.33
CA TYR A 143 24.88 -11.60 -16.05
C TYR A 143 24.40 -10.69 -14.91
N TYR A 144 24.86 -9.44 -14.88
CA TYR A 144 24.38 -8.43 -13.93
C TYR A 144 22.89 -8.17 -14.07
N ARG A 145 22.38 -7.94 -15.29
CA ARG A 145 20.94 -7.72 -15.54
C ARG A 145 20.10 -8.89 -15.02
N GLN A 146 20.53 -10.12 -15.27
CA GLN A 146 19.86 -11.32 -14.77
C GLN A 146 19.87 -11.38 -13.24
N ARG A 147 21.05 -11.22 -12.61
CA ARG A 147 21.16 -11.27 -11.14
C ARG A 147 20.43 -10.13 -10.45
N TRP A 148 20.30 -8.99 -11.12
CA TRP A 148 19.49 -7.89 -10.63
C TRP A 148 18.01 -8.25 -10.59
N GLN A 149 17.48 -8.83 -11.66
CA GLN A 149 16.10 -9.32 -11.72
C GLN A 149 15.87 -10.43 -10.68
N ASP A 150 16.77 -11.41 -10.59
CA ASP A 150 16.70 -12.49 -9.59
C ASP A 150 16.69 -11.93 -8.15
N TYR A 151 17.52 -10.92 -7.87
CA TYR A 151 17.57 -10.26 -6.57
C TYR A 151 16.23 -9.63 -6.22
N LEU A 152 15.62 -8.88 -7.15
CA LEU A 152 14.33 -8.24 -6.91
C LEU A 152 13.23 -9.29 -6.68
N GLN A 153 13.12 -10.28 -7.56
CA GLN A 153 12.09 -11.32 -7.46
C GLN A 153 12.22 -12.16 -6.18
N SER A 154 13.43 -12.62 -5.84
CA SER A 154 13.66 -13.44 -4.64
C SER A 154 13.41 -12.70 -3.32
N ASN A 155 13.42 -11.36 -3.35
CA ASN A 155 13.16 -10.52 -2.18
C ASN A 155 11.80 -9.81 -2.24
N TYR A 156 10.91 -10.18 -3.17
CA TYR A 156 9.58 -9.59 -3.34
C TYR A 156 9.63 -8.09 -3.60
N TYR A 157 10.48 -7.68 -4.54
CA TYR A 157 10.54 -6.31 -5.04
C TYR A 157 10.21 -6.27 -6.53
N ARG A 158 9.77 -5.10 -6.98
CA ARG A 158 9.52 -4.80 -8.39
C ARG A 158 9.93 -3.38 -8.73
N HIS A 159 10.16 -3.15 -10.02
CA HIS A 159 10.27 -1.80 -10.56
C HIS A 159 8.88 -1.16 -10.69
N LEU A 160 8.82 0.14 -10.39
CA LEU A 160 7.69 1.00 -10.69
C LEU A 160 8.20 2.19 -11.50
N THR A 161 7.49 2.53 -12.58
CA THR A 161 7.72 3.73 -13.37
C THR A 161 6.39 4.38 -13.69
N LEU A 162 6.10 5.51 -13.05
CA LEU A 162 4.88 6.28 -13.24
C LEU A 162 4.93 7.11 -14.53
N PRO A 163 3.77 7.52 -15.08
CA PRO A 163 3.70 8.35 -16.29
C PRO A 163 4.47 9.67 -16.20
N SER A 164 4.57 10.23 -15.00
CA SER A 164 5.35 11.43 -14.69
C SER A 164 6.87 11.26 -14.93
N GLY A 165 7.34 10.04 -15.16
CA GLY A 165 8.77 9.68 -15.27
C GLY A 165 9.40 9.29 -13.93
N GLU A 166 8.65 9.43 -12.84
CA GLU A 166 9.06 9.00 -11.51
C GLU A 166 9.26 7.47 -11.48
N GLN A 167 10.40 7.02 -10.98
CA GLN A 167 10.78 5.59 -10.97
C GLN A 167 11.44 5.16 -9.67
N GLY A 168 11.19 3.90 -9.27
CA GLY A 168 11.73 3.34 -8.03
C GLY A 168 11.60 1.82 -7.94
N ILE A 169 12.19 1.26 -6.89
CA ILE A 169 12.00 -0.14 -6.48
C ILE A 169 11.04 -0.14 -5.31
N ILE A 170 9.95 -0.89 -5.42
CA ILE A 170 8.94 -1.02 -4.38
C ILE A 170 8.75 -2.49 -3.99
N PRO A 171 8.19 -2.80 -2.82
CA PRO A 171 7.65 -4.12 -2.51
C PRO A 171 6.66 -4.59 -3.59
N ASP A 172 6.75 -5.85 -3.98
CA ASP A 172 5.76 -6.47 -4.86
C ASP A 172 4.53 -6.87 -4.04
N ALA A 173 3.71 -5.88 -3.71
CA ALA A 173 2.51 -6.03 -2.89
C ALA A 173 1.58 -7.14 -3.41
N VAL A 174 1.47 -7.33 -4.73
CA VAL A 174 0.66 -8.41 -5.33
C VAL A 174 1.24 -9.79 -5.00
N ALA A 175 2.54 -9.99 -5.20
CA ALA A 175 3.19 -11.26 -4.91
C ALA A 175 3.17 -11.58 -3.40
N ILE A 176 3.37 -10.56 -2.56
CA ILE A 176 3.32 -10.68 -1.10
C ILE A 176 1.91 -11.07 -0.64
N ALA A 177 0.88 -10.35 -1.08
CA ALA A 177 -0.51 -10.64 -0.76
C ALA A 177 -0.90 -12.07 -1.13
N ARG A 178 -0.53 -12.49 -2.35
CA ARG A 178 -0.85 -13.83 -2.87
C ARG A 178 -0.27 -14.95 -2.02
N GLN A 179 0.95 -14.79 -1.50
CA GLN A 179 1.57 -15.80 -0.66
C GLN A 179 0.90 -15.93 0.72
N GLN A 180 0.18 -14.90 1.16
CA GLN A 180 -0.44 -14.85 2.48
C GLN A 180 -1.95 -15.13 2.49
N GLU A 181 -2.59 -15.30 1.33
CA GLU A 181 -4.04 -15.56 1.22
C GLU A 181 -4.55 -16.64 2.21
N PRO A 182 -3.91 -17.83 2.36
CA PRO A 182 -4.42 -18.87 3.25
C PRO A 182 -4.42 -18.48 4.73
N LEU A 183 -3.55 -17.55 5.15
CA LEU A 183 -3.46 -17.09 6.54
C LEU A 183 -4.72 -16.33 6.97
N PHE A 184 -5.46 -15.78 6.02
CA PHE A 184 -6.60 -14.92 6.29
C PHE A 184 -7.95 -15.65 6.30
N ASN A 185 -7.98 -16.97 6.16
CA ASN A 185 -9.23 -17.73 6.19
C ASN A 185 -10.10 -17.43 7.43
N PRO A 186 -9.55 -17.37 8.67
CA PRO A 186 -10.35 -17.01 9.85
C PRO A 186 -10.98 -15.61 9.75
N LEU A 187 -10.20 -14.63 9.27
CA LEU A 187 -10.65 -13.26 9.08
C LEU A 187 -11.71 -13.16 7.97
N VAL A 188 -11.51 -13.84 6.84
CA VAL A 188 -12.46 -13.89 5.73
C VAL A 188 -13.80 -14.51 6.18
N ASN A 189 -13.76 -15.58 6.97
CA ASN A 189 -14.97 -16.20 7.53
C ASN A 189 -15.71 -15.23 8.47
N ALA A 190 -14.99 -14.59 9.39
CA ALA A 190 -15.57 -13.60 10.31
C ALA A 190 -16.20 -12.40 9.56
N ILE A 191 -15.59 -11.96 8.46
CA ILE A 191 -16.16 -10.92 7.58
C ILE A 191 -17.50 -11.38 6.99
N GLY A 192 -17.56 -12.60 6.43
CA GLY A 192 -18.79 -13.15 5.84
C GLY A 192 -19.93 -13.29 6.84
N GLU A 193 -19.63 -13.77 8.06
CA GLU A 193 -20.60 -13.90 9.15
C GLU A 193 -21.15 -12.54 9.61
N THR A 194 -20.29 -11.52 9.64
CA THR A 194 -20.65 -10.16 10.07
C THR A 194 -21.45 -9.41 9.00
N LEU A 195 -21.03 -9.48 7.74
CA LEU A 195 -21.60 -8.68 6.65
C LEU A 195 -23.03 -9.12 6.28
N ARG A 196 -23.31 -10.43 6.24
CA ARG A 196 -24.60 -11.03 5.84
C ARG A 196 -25.13 -10.63 4.44
N ASP A 197 -24.42 -9.78 3.71
CA ASP A 197 -24.55 -9.50 2.27
C ASP A 197 -23.48 -10.28 1.50
N ASN A 198 -23.87 -10.92 0.40
CA ASN A 198 -22.99 -11.68 -0.47
C ASN A 198 -22.65 -10.97 -1.78
N SER A 199 -23.01 -9.69 -1.91
CA SER A 199 -22.68 -8.89 -3.09
C SER A 199 -21.18 -8.55 -3.12
N ARG A 200 -20.61 -8.46 -4.34
CA ARG A 200 -19.21 -8.04 -4.52
C ARG A 200 -18.95 -6.66 -3.92
N ARG A 201 -19.90 -5.74 -4.09
CA ARG A 201 -19.83 -4.38 -3.55
C ARG A 201 -19.87 -4.40 -2.03
N GLY A 202 -20.76 -5.19 -1.42
CA GLY A 202 -20.83 -5.35 0.04
C GLY A 202 -19.50 -5.80 0.64
N TYR A 203 -18.89 -6.85 0.10
CA TYR A 203 -17.56 -7.30 0.55
C TYR A 203 -16.49 -6.24 0.33
N THR A 204 -16.48 -5.60 -0.84
CA THR A 204 -15.51 -4.55 -1.17
C THR A 204 -15.61 -3.38 -0.19
N ASP A 205 -16.82 -2.87 0.05
CA ASP A 205 -17.08 -1.77 0.97
C ASP A 205 -16.74 -2.13 2.42
N PHE A 206 -17.13 -3.33 2.88
CA PHE A 206 -16.85 -3.78 4.23
C PHE A 206 -15.35 -3.86 4.49
N ILE A 207 -14.61 -4.53 3.60
CA ILE A 207 -13.17 -4.71 3.73
C ILE A 207 -12.45 -3.38 3.59
N ALA A 208 -12.86 -2.52 2.64
CA ALA A 208 -12.30 -1.18 2.50
C ALA A 208 -12.48 -0.36 3.79
N GLN A 209 -13.67 -0.34 4.38
CA GLN A 209 -13.92 0.37 5.64
C GLN A 209 -13.06 -0.16 6.79
N PHE A 210 -12.95 -1.48 6.92
CA PHE A 210 -12.09 -2.13 7.90
C PHE A 210 -10.63 -1.70 7.73
N ILE A 211 -10.08 -1.82 6.51
CA ILE A 211 -8.69 -1.48 6.21
C ILE A 211 -8.42 0.01 6.39
N GLN A 212 -9.34 0.88 5.95
CA GLN A 212 -9.23 2.33 6.10
C GLN A 212 -9.23 2.74 7.58
N ALA A 213 -9.90 1.99 8.47
CA ALA A 213 -9.88 2.24 9.90
C ALA A 213 -8.53 1.91 10.58
N ILE A 214 -7.74 0.98 10.03
CA ILE A 214 -6.40 0.68 10.54
C ILE A 214 -5.56 1.97 10.51
N PRO A 215 -4.83 2.35 11.58
CA PRO A 215 -3.99 3.54 11.58
C PRO A 215 -3.00 3.62 10.40
N TYR A 216 -2.87 4.82 9.82
CA TYR A 216 -1.90 5.08 8.75
C TYR A 216 -0.49 5.22 9.33
N ASN A 217 0.48 4.53 8.75
CA ASN A 217 1.88 4.69 9.08
C ASN A 217 2.54 5.68 8.10
N ALA A 218 2.61 6.95 8.48
CA ALA A 218 3.07 8.05 7.62
C ALA A 218 4.60 8.10 7.39
N LEU A 219 5.29 6.97 7.50
CA LEU A 219 6.76 6.98 7.41
C LEU A 219 7.30 7.39 6.03
N ASP A 220 6.50 7.48 4.95
CA ASP A 220 7.01 7.99 3.67
C ASP A 220 5.96 8.36 2.59
N ASP A 221 6.08 9.57 2.04
CA ASP A 221 5.21 10.10 0.97
C ASP A 221 5.94 10.31 -0.40
N GLY A 222 7.14 9.76 -0.62
CA GLY A 222 7.90 9.91 -1.89
C GLY A 222 8.38 8.60 -2.52
N ILE A 223 8.47 8.47 -3.86
CA ILE A 223 8.81 7.17 -4.51
C ILE A 223 10.17 6.60 -4.11
N HIS A 224 11.14 7.46 -3.77
CA HIS A 224 12.49 7.02 -3.43
C HIS A 224 12.54 6.23 -2.12
N ASN A 225 11.52 6.40 -1.29
CA ASN A 225 11.33 5.71 -0.04
C ASN A 225 9.94 5.04 0.03
N ARG A 226 9.22 4.95 -1.10
CA ARG A 226 7.89 4.34 -1.15
C ARG A 226 8.02 2.86 -0.82
N GLY A 227 7.37 2.46 0.26
CA GLY A 227 7.48 1.13 0.83
C GLY A 227 8.65 0.93 1.78
N ASP A 228 9.40 1.96 2.18
CA ASP A 228 10.36 1.89 3.30
C ASP A 228 9.68 1.65 4.65
N GLY A 229 8.38 1.95 4.73
CA GLY A 229 7.48 1.62 5.83
C GLY A 229 6.56 0.42 5.58
N PHE A 230 6.74 -0.32 4.47
CA PHE A 230 5.80 -1.38 4.08
C PHE A 230 5.79 -2.51 5.10
N LEU A 231 4.58 -2.97 5.43
CA LEU A 231 4.30 -4.13 6.24
C LEU A 231 3.54 -5.16 5.39
N PRO A 232 3.99 -6.42 5.36
CA PRO A 232 3.20 -7.51 4.80
C PRO A 232 1.82 -7.59 5.46
N PRO A 233 0.76 -8.04 4.75
CA PRO A 233 -0.61 -8.09 5.27
C PRO A 233 -0.76 -8.67 6.68
N ASN A 234 -0.09 -9.79 6.98
CA ASN A 234 -0.15 -10.39 8.33
C ASN A 234 0.39 -9.44 9.42
N GLN A 235 1.42 -8.66 9.11
CA GLN A 235 2.00 -7.66 10.01
C GLN A 235 1.14 -6.41 10.11
N VAL A 236 0.42 -6.01 9.05
CA VAL A 236 -0.58 -4.94 9.12
C VAL A 236 -1.66 -5.28 10.15
N ILE A 237 -2.16 -6.52 10.11
CA ILE A 237 -3.13 -7.03 11.08
C ILE A 237 -2.50 -7.23 12.47
N PHE A 238 -1.26 -7.69 12.55
CA PHE A 238 -0.65 -7.95 13.85
C PHE A 238 -0.32 -6.66 14.60
N TYR A 239 0.26 -5.67 13.92
CA TYR A 239 0.68 -4.40 14.50
C TYR A 239 -0.39 -3.31 14.41
N ASN A 240 -1.48 -3.55 13.68
CA ASN A 240 -2.57 -2.60 13.48
C ASN A 240 -2.07 -1.24 12.96
N GLN A 241 -1.26 -1.29 11.91
CA GLN A 241 -0.76 -0.10 11.20
C GLN A 241 -0.30 -0.47 9.80
N GLY A 242 -0.33 0.48 8.87
CA GLY A 242 0.23 0.28 7.54
C GLY A 242 0.19 1.54 6.67
N ASP A 243 1.09 1.63 5.69
CA ASP A 243 1.04 2.63 4.62
C ASP A 243 0.03 2.22 3.52
N CYS A 244 -0.16 3.07 2.51
CA CYS A 244 -1.12 2.82 1.42
C CYS A 244 -0.81 1.53 0.64
N ASP A 245 0.47 1.23 0.41
CA ASP A 245 0.91 0.02 -0.31
C ASP A 245 0.64 -1.26 0.51
N SER A 246 0.90 -1.22 1.82
CA SER A 246 0.62 -2.30 2.77
C SER A 246 -0.87 -2.58 2.87
N LYS A 247 -1.69 -1.53 2.93
CA LYS A 247 -3.16 -1.61 2.98
C LYS A 247 -3.76 -2.11 1.66
N ALA A 248 -3.19 -1.71 0.52
CA ALA A 248 -3.56 -2.28 -0.79
C ALA A 248 -3.20 -3.78 -0.88
N SER A 249 -2.05 -4.16 -0.34
CA SER A 249 -1.64 -5.57 -0.22
C SER A 249 -2.63 -6.38 0.63
N LEU A 250 -3.03 -5.85 1.79
CA LEU A 250 -4.04 -6.47 2.66
C LEU A 250 -5.41 -6.58 1.98
N MET A 251 -5.84 -5.54 1.26
CA MET A 251 -7.07 -5.54 0.47
C MET A 251 -7.03 -6.68 -0.56
N SER A 252 -5.90 -6.85 -1.26
CA SER A 252 -5.69 -7.93 -2.21
C SER A 252 -5.75 -9.32 -1.55
N SER A 253 -5.11 -9.52 -0.39
CA SER A 253 -5.08 -10.83 0.28
C SER A 253 -6.44 -11.25 0.84
N LEU A 254 -7.33 -10.30 1.11
CA LEU A 254 -8.69 -10.56 1.60
C LEU A 254 -9.70 -10.74 0.47
N LEU A 255 -9.72 -9.85 -0.53
CA LEU A 255 -10.75 -9.89 -1.57
C LEU A 255 -10.55 -11.00 -2.60
N ARG A 256 -9.30 -11.33 -2.92
CA ARG A 256 -8.99 -12.34 -3.93
C ARG A 256 -9.57 -13.73 -3.60
N PRO A 257 -9.44 -14.28 -2.38
CA PRO A 257 -10.07 -15.56 -2.05
C PRO A 257 -11.61 -15.48 -2.01
N ILE A 258 -12.20 -14.30 -1.73
CA ILE A 258 -13.66 -14.10 -1.67
C ILE A 258 -14.27 -13.99 -3.07
N ILE A 259 -13.63 -13.23 -3.98
CA ILE A 259 -14.16 -12.89 -5.30
C ILE A 259 -13.14 -13.24 -6.40
N PRO A 260 -12.70 -14.50 -6.53
CA PRO A 260 -11.56 -14.88 -7.38
C PRO A 260 -11.77 -14.60 -8.88
N SER A 261 -13.03 -14.50 -9.32
CA SER A 261 -13.40 -14.23 -10.71
C SER A 261 -13.37 -12.76 -11.13
N ALA A 262 -13.37 -11.83 -10.17
CA ALA A 262 -13.33 -10.40 -10.49
C ALA A 262 -11.90 -9.98 -10.79
N LYS A 263 -11.63 -9.38 -11.95
CA LYS A 263 -10.31 -8.77 -12.21
C LYS A 263 -10.03 -7.69 -11.17
N MET A 264 -8.83 -7.69 -10.61
CA MET A 264 -8.38 -6.72 -9.61
C MET A 264 -7.00 -6.19 -9.96
N ALA A 265 -6.71 -4.97 -9.49
CA ALA A 265 -5.38 -4.38 -9.60
C ALA A 265 -5.08 -3.47 -8.40
N ILE A 266 -3.79 -3.38 -8.06
CA ILE A 266 -3.29 -2.23 -7.29
C ILE A 266 -3.01 -1.10 -8.27
N VAL A 267 -3.46 0.11 -7.95
CA VAL A 267 -3.29 1.31 -8.77
C VAL A 267 -2.31 2.24 -8.08
N TYR A 268 -1.13 2.40 -8.66
CA TYR A 268 -0.08 3.28 -8.15
C TYR A 268 -0.21 4.67 -8.75
N LEU A 269 -0.29 5.67 -7.87
CA LEU A 269 -0.29 7.11 -8.15
C LEU A 269 0.99 7.74 -7.55
N PRO A 270 1.39 8.96 -7.94
CA PRO A 270 2.44 9.68 -7.23
C PRO A 270 2.11 9.77 -5.73
N GLY A 271 2.99 9.24 -4.88
CA GLY A 271 2.85 9.23 -3.41
C GLY A 271 1.70 8.39 -2.82
N HIS A 272 0.86 7.73 -3.63
CA HIS A 272 -0.34 7.05 -3.11
C HIS A 272 -0.69 5.76 -3.87
N ALA A 273 -1.44 4.85 -3.24
CA ALA A 273 -1.98 3.64 -3.86
C ALA A 273 -3.48 3.49 -3.61
N LEU A 274 -4.19 3.05 -4.65
CA LEU A 274 -5.58 2.62 -4.60
C LEU A 274 -5.69 1.13 -4.90
N PHE A 275 -6.87 0.60 -4.67
CA PHE A 275 -7.29 -0.70 -5.19
C PHE A 275 -8.32 -0.52 -6.31
N ALA A 276 -8.35 -1.44 -7.27
CA ALA A 276 -9.34 -1.48 -8.33
C ALA A 276 -9.94 -2.88 -8.45
N ILE A 277 -11.26 -2.98 -8.62
CA ILE A 277 -11.96 -4.25 -8.77
C ILE A 277 -13.06 -4.17 -9.84
N ALA A 278 -13.15 -5.20 -10.68
CA ALA A 278 -14.22 -5.36 -11.65
C ALA A 278 -15.54 -5.73 -10.97
N MET A 279 -16.44 -4.76 -10.91
CA MET A 279 -17.82 -4.94 -10.44
C MET A 279 -18.77 -4.00 -11.19
N ALA A 280 -20.08 -4.18 -11.00
CA ALA A 280 -21.08 -3.32 -11.65
C ALA A 280 -20.91 -1.86 -11.18
N PRO A 281 -20.61 -0.92 -12.09
CA PRO A 281 -20.43 0.47 -11.72
C PRO A 281 -21.77 1.15 -11.41
N GLN A 282 -21.74 2.07 -10.46
CA GLN A 282 -22.81 3.02 -10.14
C GLN A 282 -22.53 4.37 -10.84
N PRO A 283 -23.54 5.24 -11.02
CA PRO A 283 -23.39 6.49 -11.80
C PRO A 283 -22.22 7.39 -11.37
N ASP A 284 -21.93 7.44 -10.07
CA ASP A 284 -20.89 8.31 -9.50
C ASP A 284 -19.61 7.55 -9.11
N ASP A 285 -19.45 6.32 -9.58
CA ASP A 285 -18.24 5.55 -9.32
C ASP A 285 -17.06 6.12 -10.12
N SER A 286 -15.97 6.37 -9.41
CA SER A 286 -14.64 6.56 -9.97
C SER A 286 -14.15 5.22 -10.54
N ILE A 287 -13.85 5.18 -11.83
CA ILE A 287 -13.49 3.96 -12.54
C ILE A 287 -12.22 4.12 -13.38
N ILE A 288 -11.51 3.01 -13.57
CA ILE A 288 -10.47 2.88 -14.61
C ILE A 288 -10.82 1.75 -15.56
N THR A 289 -10.26 1.80 -16.77
CA THR A 289 -10.33 0.67 -17.71
C THR A 289 -8.93 0.08 -17.88
N VAL A 290 -8.81 -1.22 -17.60
CA VAL A 290 -7.57 -1.98 -17.78
C VAL A 290 -7.88 -3.16 -18.69
N GLU A 291 -7.18 -3.24 -19.83
CA GLU A 291 -7.38 -4.32 -20.82
C GLU A 291 -8.86 -4.50 -21.20
N GLY A 292 -9.55 -3.38 -21.48
CA GLY A 292 -10.98 -3.36 -21.83
C GLY A 292 -11.94 -3.67 -20.68
N THR A 293 -11.46 -3.91 -19.47
CA THR A 293 -12.30 -4.20 -18.29
C THR A 293 -12.44 -2.94 -17.42
N LYS A 294 -13.68 -2.50 -17.21
CA LYS A 294 -13.98 -1.42 -16.25
C LYS A 294 -13.84 -1.94 -14.83
N MET A 295 -13.13 -1.19 -13.99
CA MET A 295 -12.92 -1.49 -12.59
C MET A 295 -13.23 -0.26 -11.74
N VAL A 296 -13.96 -0.48 -10.66
CA VAL A 296 -14.28 0.56 -9.66
C VAL A 296 -13.07 0.74 -8.76
N LEU A 297 -12.71 2.01 -8.52
CA LEU A 297 -11.60 2.38 -7.66
C LEU A 297 -12.02 2.41 -6.19
N VAL A 298 -11.09 2.08 -5.30
CA VAL A 298 -11.31 1.99 -3.86
C VAL A 298 -10.12 2.60 -3.14
N GLU A 299 -10.39 3.59 -2.29
CA GLU A 299 -9.40 4.09 -1.35
C GLU A 299 -9.11 3.02 -0.29
N VAL A 300 -7.83 2.77 -0.02
CA VAL A 300 -7.38 1.84 1.04
C VAL A 300 -6.79 2.57 2.23
N ALA A 301 -6.46 3.85 2.04
CA ALA A 301 -5.84 4.72 3.03
C ALA A 301 -6.31 6.17 2.82
N GLY A 302 -6.20 6.98 3.87
CA GLY A 302 -6.61 8.37 3.85
C GLY A 302 -7.37 8.76 5.12
N PRO A 303 -7.53 10.07 5.39
CA PRO A 303 -8.14 10.55 6.64
C PRO A 303 -9.67 10.41 6.69
N ALA A 304 -10.31 10.17 5.55
CA ALA A 304 -11.75 10.03 5.43
C ALA A 304 -12.08 8.60 5.00
N GLN A 305 -13.14 8.02 5.57
CA GLN A 305 -13.66 6.78 5.04
C GLN A 305 -14.46 7.03 3.78
N MET A 306 -14.15 6.29 2.73
CA MET A 306 -14.80 6.39 1.44
C MET A 306 -15.30 5.01 0.99
N PRO A 307 -16.57 4.90 0.56
CA PRO A 307 -17.06 3.68 -0.07
C PRO A 307 -16.36 3.46 -1.41
N ALA A 308 -16.39 2.23 -1.91
CA ALA A 308 -15.92 1.88 -3.23
C ALA A 308 -16.61 2.75 -4.29
N GLY A 309 -15.82 3.28 -5.22
CA GLY A 309 -16.25 4.25 -6.23
C GLY A 309 -16.06 5.70 -5.81
N GLN A 310 -15.80 5.99 -4.53
CA GLN A 310 -15.44 7.33 -4.08
C GLN A 310 -13.94 7.35 -3.73
N ILE A 311 -13.21 8.29 -4.32
CA ILE A 311 -11.78 8.47 -4.06
C ILE A 311 -11.48 9.93 -3.73
N ALA A 312 -10.34 10.18 -3.08
CA ALA A 312 -9.96 11.55 -2.74
C ALA A 312 -9.78 12.41 -4.00
N SER A 313 -10.07 13.71 -3.91
CA SER A 313 -9.97 14.63 -5.06
C SER A 313 -8.58 14.61 -5.72
N GLN A 314 -7.52 14.44 -4.92
CA GLN A 314 -6.16 14.31 -5.43
C GLN A 314 -5.95 13.01 -6.21
N SER A 315 -6.51 11.90 -5.72
CA SER A 315 -6.52 10.61 -6.42
C SER A 315 -7.28 10.74 -7.74
N GLN A 316 -8.45 11.36 -7.72
CA GLN A 316 -9.26 11.62 -8.91
C GLN A 316 -8.50 12.43 -9.96
N PHE A 317 -7.82 13.51 -9.54
CA PHE A 317 -6.98 14.30 -10.43
C PHE A 317 -5.92 13.45 -11.15
N TYR A 318 -5.22 12.56 -10.46
CA TYR A 318 -4.24 11.69 -11.10
C TYR A 318 -4.87 10.67 -12.04
N ILE A 319 -6.03 10.12 -11.67
CA ILE A 319 -6.78 9.17 -12.51
C ILE A 319 -7.24 9.84 -13.81
N ASP A 320 -7.86 11.02 -13.73
CA ASP A 320 -8.38 11.74 -14.90
C ASP A 320 -7.29 12.14 -15.88
N ASN A 321 -6.09 12.42 -15.38
CA ASN A 321 -4.93 12.79 -16.20
C ASN A 321 -4.06 11.58 -16.62
N GLY A 322 -4.54 10.36 -16.38
CA GLY A 322 -3.81 9.14 -16.73
C GLY A 322 -2.46 8.99 -16.01
N GLN A 323 -2.28 9.66 -14.87
CA GLN A 323 -1.05 9.68 -14.07
C GLN A 323 -0.97 8.48 -13.11
N TYR A 324 -1.18 7.27 -13.64
CA TYR A 324 -1.16 6.05 -12.84
C TYR A 324 -0.52 4.86 -13.55
N ARG A 325 -0.21 3.83 -12.75
CA ARG A 325 0.16 2.48 -13.22
C ARG A 325 -0.61 1.43 -12.46
N THR A 326 -0.86 0.31 -13.11
CA THR A 326 -1.59 -0.81 -12.51
C THR A 326 -0.67 -2.02 -12.36
N ALA A 327 -0.80 -2.72 -11.24
CA ALA A 327 -0.31 -4.07 -11.06
C ALA A 327 -1.51 -5.01 -10.97
N ALA A 328 -1.72 -5.82 -12.00
CA ALA A 328 -2.78 -6.82 -12.03
C ALA A 328 -2.57 -7.87 -10.92
N ILE A 329 -3.66 -8.24 -10.26
CA ILE A 329 -3.67 -9.26 -9.19
C ILE A 329 -4.05 -10.64 -9.76
N ASN A 330 -4.93 -10.67 -10.76
CA ASN A 330 -5.49 -11.87 -11.37
C ASN A 330 -5.81 -11.69 -12.84
#